data_AF-A0A529MHI7-F1
#
_entry.id   AF-A0A529MHI7-F1
#
_cell.length_a   1.000
_cell.length_b   1.000
_cell.length_c   1.000
_cell.angle_alpha   90.00
_cell.angle_beta   90.00
_cell.angle_gamma   90.00
#
_symmetry.space_group_name_H-M   'P 1'
#
loop_
_entity.id
_entity.type
_entity.pdbx_description
1 polymer ?
#
loop_
_entity_poly.entity_id
_entity_poly.type
_entity_poly.pdbx_seq_one_letter_code
_entity_poly.pdbx_strand_id
1 'polypeptide(L)'
;AARLSGSRFTVLTGQLARMERALGQFMLDLHTTEHGYEEVQPPLMVRDEVLFGTGQLPKFEGDLFFTPHGDGRLGLIPTAEVSLTNLVREEITAHEKLPLRFTALTPCF
;
A
#
# COMPACT_ATOMS: atom_id res chain seq x y z
N ALA A 1 19.22 -1.96 12.35
CA ALA A 1 17.93 -1.22 12.33
C ALA A 1 17.86 -0.19 13.44
N ALA A 2 17.97 -0.57 14.72
CA ALA A 2 17.84 0.36 15.85
C ALA A 2 18.71 1.63 15.78
N ARG A 3 19.99 1.50 15.37
CA ARG A 3 20.88 2.65 15.15
C ARG A 3 20.41 3.60 14.04
N LEU A 4 19.68 3.09 13.06
CA LEU A 4 19.22 3.87 11.90
C LEU A 4 17.85 4.51 12.14
N SER A 5 16.93 3.79 12.81
CA SER A 5 15.51 4.15 12.83
C SER A 5 14.81 3.91 14.19
N GLY A 6 15.53 3.46 15.22
CA GLY A 6 14.94 3.15 16.53
C GLY A 6 14.25 1.78 16.60
N SER A 7 13.34 1.61 17.58
CA SER A 7 12.62 0.36 17.80
C SER A 7 11.64 0.04 16.66
N ARG A 8 11.25 -1.24 16.52
CA ARG A 8 10.28 -1.73 15.52
C ARG A 8 10.71 -1.65 14.04
N PHE A 9 12.00 -1.48 13.76
CA PHE A 9 12.57 -1.62 12.41
C PHE A 9 13.48 -2.84 12.31
N THR A 10 13.67 -3.36 11.08
CA THR A 10 14.57 -4.49 10.79
C THR A 10 15.56 -4.17 9.65
N VAL A 11 16.68 -4.90 9.60
CA VAL A 11 17.62 -4.90 8.47
C VAL A 11 17.91 -6.37 8.16
N LEU A 12 17.51 -6.82 6.97
CA LEU A 12 17.82 -8.15 6.47
C LEU A 12 19.01 -8.09 5.51
N THR A 13 19.85 -9.11 5.52
CA THR A 13 20.99 -9.23 4.60
C THR A 13 21.15 -10.66 4.09
N GLY A 14 21.90 -10.83 2.99
CA GLY A 14 22.24 -12.13 2.43
C GLY A 14 21.01 -12.97 2.07
N GLN A 15 21.01 -14.23 2.50
CA GLN A 15 19.97 -15.21 2.13
C GLN A 15 18.58 -14.86 2.72
N LEU A 16 18.52 -14.22 3.89
CA LEU A 16 17.24 -13.81 4.49
C LEU A 16 16.59 -12.66 3.70
N ALA A 17 17.38 -11.67 3.28
CA ALA A 17 16.88 -10.61 2.39
C ALA A 17 16.42 -11.16 1.03
N ARG A 18 17.14 -12.15 0.49
CA ARG A 18 16.73 -12.84 -0.74
C ARG A 18 15.41 -13.59 -0.55
N MET A 19 15.24 -14.26 0.58
CA MET A 19 14.03 -15.03 0.89
C MET A 19 12.81 -14.12 1.08
N GLU A 20 12.95 -13.01 1.79
CA GLU A 20 11.88 -12.02 1.96
C GLU A 20 11.38 -11.52 0.60
N ARG A 21 12.30 -11.09 -0.28
CA ARG A 21 11.94 -10.72 -1.66
C ARG A 21 11.29 -11.88 -2.42
N ALA A 22 11.82 -13.10 -2.31
CA ALA A 22 11.28 -14.27 -3.02
C ALA A 22 9.84 -14.59 -2.60
N LEU A 23 9.49 -14.41 -1.31
CA LEU A 23 8.12 -14.59 -0.83
C LEU A 23 7.17 -13.56 -1.46
N GLY A 24 7.56 -12.28 -1.47
CA GLY A 24 6.75 -11.22 -2.10
C GLY A 24 6.53 -11.46 -3.59
N GLN A 25 7.57 -11.88 -4.32
CA GLN A 25 7.46 -12.22 -5.74
C GLN A 25 6.56 -13.44 -5.97
N PHE A 26 6.72 -14.50 -5.18
CA PHE A 26 5.86 -15.68 -5.27
C PHE A 26 4.37 -15.35 -5.05
N MET A 27 4.06 -14.50 -4.07
CA MET A 27 2.68 -14.08 -3.79
C MET A 27 2.08 -13.27 -4.94
N LEU A 28 2.85 -12.35 -5.53
CA LEU A 28 2.42 -11.61 -6.72
C LEU A 28 2.18 -12.54 -7.90
N ASP A 29 3.15 -13.37 -8.24
CA ASP A 29 3.06 -14.32 -9.37
C ASP A 29 1.83 -15.23 -9.22
N LEU A 30 1.59 -15.78 -8.03
CA LEU A 30 0.42 -16.62 -7.76
C LEU A 30 -0.89 -15.86 -8.01
N HIS A 31 -0.99 -14.63 -7.52
CA HIS A 31 -2.22 -13.86 -7.63
C HIS A 31 -2.50 -13.38 -9.06
N THR A 32 -1.46 -13.02 -9.81
CA THR A 32 -1.59 -12.51 -11.17
C THR A 32 -1.78 -13.61 -12.20
N THR A 33 -1.08 -14.75 -12.04
CA THR A 33 -1.11 -15.84 -13.01
C THR A 33 -2.23 -16.86 -12.76
N GLU A 34 -2.60 -17.11 -11.50
CA GLU A 34 -3.57 -18.15 -11.16
C GLU A 34 -4.90 -17.60 -10.63
N HIS A 35 -4.89 -16.46 -9.95
CA HIS A 35 -6.10 -15.94 -9.29
C HIS A 35 -6.78 -14.79 -10.03
N GLY A 36 -6.22 -14.30 -11.14
CA GLY A 36 -6.84 -13.26 -11.98
C GLY A 36 -6.85 -11.87 -11.33
N TYR A 37 -5.82 -11.53 -10.58
CA TYR A 37 -5.58 -10.16 -10.10
C TYR A 37 -4.72 -9.39 -11.10
N GLU A 38 -5.04 -8.12 -11.30
CA GLU A 38 -4.19 -7.15 -11.96
C GLU A 38 -3.14 -6.62 -10.98
N GLU A 39 -1.86 -6.68 -11.37
CA GLU A 39 -0.77 -6.15 -10.57
C GLU A 39 -0.70 -4.62 -10.68
N VAL A 40 -0.64 -3.94 -9.55
CA VAL A 40 -0.53 -2.48 -9.48
C VAL A 40 0.65 -2.09 -8.60
N GLN A 41 1.43 -1.11 -9.06
CA GLN A 41 2.45 -0.44 -8.24
C GLN A 41 1.93 0.95 -7.82
N PRO A 42 1.25 1.08 -6.66
CA PRO A 42 0.66 2.34 -6.25
C PRO A 42 1.67 3.29 -5.58
N PRO A 43 1.34 4.59 -5.44
CA PRO A 43 2.06 5.50 -4.56
C PRO A 43 2.02 5.03 -3.10
N LEU A 44 3.12 5.28 -2.38
CA LEU A 44 3.26 4.97 -0.94
C LEU A 44 2.87 6.13 -0.03
N MET A 45 2.68 7.32 -0.61
CA MET A 45 2.25 8.54 0.07
C MET A 45 1.00 9.06 -0.61
N VAL A 46 -0.03 9.36 0.18
CA VAL A 46 -1.36 9.74 -0.31
C VAL A 46 -1.86 11.00 0.38
N ARG A 47 -2.77 11.72 -0.26
CA ARG A 47 -3.47 12.86 0.34
C ARG A 47 -4.55 12.40 1.31
N ASP A 48 -4.98 13.29 2.19
CA ASP A 48 -5.98 13.01 3.23
C ASP A 48 -7.29 12.47 2.63
N GLU A 49 -7.73 12.95 1.45
CA GLU A 49 -8.98 12.47 0.83
C GLU A 49 -8.93 10.96 0.52
N VAL A 50 -7.75 10.43 0.23
CA VAL A 50 -7.55 8.99 -0.04
C VAL A 50 -7.74 8.18 1.24
N LEU A 51 -7.23 8.68 2.37
CA LEU A 51 -7.36 8.06 3.69
C LEU A 51 -8.79 8.16 4.26
N PHE A 52 -9.53 9.22 3.91
CA PHE A 52 -10.97 9.29 4.20
C PHE A 52 -11.75 8.23 3.42
N GLY A 53 -11.39 7.98 2.16
CA GLY A 53 -12.07 7.01 1.30
C GLY A 53 -12.09 5.58 1.83
N THR A 54 -11.06 5.19 2.59
CA THR A 54 -10.93 3.86 3.22
C THR A 54 -11.08 3.89 4.74
N GLY A 55 -11.49 5.03 5.32
CA GLY A 55 -11.91 5.14 6.72
C GLY A 55 -10.81 5.26 7.77
N GLN A 56 -9.54 5.44 7.37
CA GLN A 56 -8.45 5.70 8.32
C GLN A 56 -8.61 7.09 8.93
N LEU A 57 -8.93 8.10 8.12
CA LEU A 57 -9.30 9.42 8.62
C LEU A 57 -10.82 9.55 8.80
N PRO A 58 -11.29 10.32 9.80
CA PRO A 58 -10.49 11.13 10.73
C PRO A 58 -10.08 10.39 12.03
N LYS A 59 -10.59 9.17 12.26
CA LYS A 59 -10.56 8.53 13.59
C LYS A 59 -9.18 8.00 13.99
N PHE A 60 -8.40 7.52 13.03
CA PHE A 60 -7.15 6.79 13.25
C PHE A 60 -5.92 7.59 12.79
N GLU A 61 -6.01 8.93 12.80
CA GLU A 61 -4.91 9.81 12.40
C GLU A 61 -3.61 9.55 13.20
N GLY A 62 -3.73 9.25 14.49
CA GLY A 62 -2.60 8.96 15.36
C GLY A 62 -1.86 7.65 15.04
N ASP A 63 -2.45 6.79 14.21
CA ASP A 63 -1.86 5.52 13.80
C ASP A 63 -1.07 5.65 12.48
N LEU A 64 -1.04 6.85 11.87
CA LEU A 64 -0.44 7.10 10.56
C LEU A 64 0.83 7.95 10.67
N PHE A 65 1.76 7.75 9.72
CA PHE A 65 2.91 8.62 9.55
C PHE A 65 2.65 9.68 8.48
N PHE A 66 2.83 10.96 8.83
CA PHE A 66 2.66 12.08 7.91
C PHE A 66 3.96 12.82 7.64
N THR A 67 4.07 13.41 6.45
CA THR A 67 5.11 14.37 6.09
C THR A 67 4.48 15.66 5.55
N PRO A 68 5.04 16.85 5.87
CA PRO A 68 4.64 18.09 5.22
C PRO A 68 4.83 18.02 3.70
N HIS A 69 3.92 18.63 2.94
CA HIS A 69 3.97 18.69 1.48
C HIS A 69 3.23 19.95 0.96
N GLY A 70 3.97 20.94 0.49
CA GLY A 70 3.41 22.25 0.12
C GLY A 70 2.70 22.90 1.31
N ASP A 71 1.48 23.39 1.08
CA ASP A 71 0.61 23.95 2.13
C ASP A 71 -0.16 22.87 2.93
N GLY A 72 0.07 21.59 2.63
CA GLY A 72 -0.61 20.45 3.25
C GLY A 72 0.36 19.35 3.72
N ARG A 73 -0.11 18.10 3.66
CA ARG A 73 0.65 16.92 4.06
C ARG A 73 0.34 15.71 3.18
N LEU A 74 1.19 14.71 3.26
CA LEU A 74 0.94 13.37 2.75
C LEU A 74 1.08 12.36 3.86
N GLY A 75 0.23 11.34 3.86
CA GLY A 75 0.32 10.18 4.75
C GLY A 75 1.00 9.00 4.05
N LEU A 76 1.94 8.34 4.71
CA LEU A 76 2.41 7.02 4.29
C LEU A 76 1.27 6.01 4.44
N ILE A 77 1.13 5.10 3.48
CA ILE A 77 0.04 4.13 3.50
C ILE A 77 0.25 3.07 4.60
N PRO A 78 -0.78 2.76 5.42
CA PRO A 78 -0.74 1.65 6.36
C PRO A 78 -0.99 0.30 5.68
N THR A 79 -1.50 0.32 4.45
CA THR A 79 -1.76 -0.85 3.58
C THR A 79 -2.01 -0.38 2.15
N ALA A 80 -1.67 -1.22 1.16
CA ALA A 80 -2.01 -0.98 -0.24
C ALA A 80 -3.51 -0.78 -0.48
N GLU A 81 -4.38 -1.32 0.39
CA GLU A 81 -5.83 -1.13 0.36
C GLU A 81 -6.23 0.33 0.17
N VAL A 82 -5.54 1.25 0.88
CA VAL A 82 -5.79 2.70 0.79
C VAL A 82 -5.63 3.18 -0.65
N SER A 83 -4.51 2.86 -1.30
CA SER A 83 -4.25 3.29 -2.67
C SER A 83 -5.09 2.54 -3.70
N LEU A 84 -5.21 1.21 -3.57
CA LEU A 84 -5.87 0.35 -4.56
C LEU A 84 -7.39 0.59 -4.60
N THR A 85 -8.04 0.72 -3.45
CA THR A 85 -9.49 0.95 -3.38
C THR A 85 -9.85 2.33 -3.95
N ASN A 86 -8.96 3.31 -3.77
CA ASN A 86 -9.16 4.66 -4.29
C ASN A 86 -8.90 4.81 -5.81
N LEU A 87 -8.44 3.76 -6.51
CA LEU A 87 -8.27 3.80 -7.97
C LEU A 87 -9.59 4.05 -8.72
N VAL A 88 -10.72 3.73 -8.10
CA VAL A 88 -12.07 3.93 -8.65
C VAL A 88 -12.87 4.96 -7.86
N ARG A 89 -12.21 5.75 -6.99
CA ARG A 89 -12.90 6.78 -6.19
C ARG A 89 -13.52 7.82 -7.12
N GLU A 90 -14.76 8.20 -6.84
CA GLU A 90 -15.51 9.21 -7.61
C GLU A 90 -15.76 8.84 -9.08
N GLU A 91 -15.61 7.56 -9.43
CA GLU A 91 -15.89 7.05 -10.77
C GLU A 91 -17.15 6.18 -10.81
N ILE A 92 -17.95 6.31 -11.87
CA ILE A 92 -19.02 5.35 -12.18
C ILE A 92 -18.40 4.23 -13.00
N THR A 93 -18.10 3.10 -12.34
CA THR A 93 -17.51 1.93 -12.99
C THR A 93 -18.55 1.18 -13.81
N ALA A 94 -18.26 0.95 -15.09
CA ALA A 94 -19.13 0.20 -15.98
C ALA A 94 -19.22 -1.28 -15.56
N HIS A 95 -20.42 -1.88 -15.68
CA HIS A 95 -20.69 -3.23 -15.16
C HIS A 95 -19.78 -4.30 -15.78
N GLU A 96 -19.48 -4.17 -17.07
CA GLU A 96 -18.61 -5.08 -17.83
C GLU A 96 -17.15 -5.07 -17.39
N LYS A 97 -16.71 -4.05 -16.65
CA LYS A 97 -15.36 -4.00 -16.05
C LYS A 97 -15.29 -4.76 -14.72
N LEU A 98 -16.43 -5.17 -14.16
CA LEU A 98 -16.48 -5.86 -12.87
C LEU A 98 -16.38 -7.38 -13.04
N PRO A 99 -15.70 -8.09 -12.11
CA PRO A 99 -15.01 -7.56 -10.93
C PRO A 99 -13.64 -6.98 -11.26
N LEU A 100 -13.32 -5.81 -10.70
CA LEU A 100 -11.95 -5.31 -10.63
C LEU A 100 -11.22 -5.99 -9.46
N ARG A 101 -10.04 -6.53 -9.73
CA ARG A 101 -9.27 -7.31 -8.75
C ARG A 101 -7.82 -6.84 -8.82
N PHE A 102 -7.36 -6.12 -7.80
CA PHE A 102 -6.01 -5.57 -7.77
C PHE A 102 -5.15 -6.24 -6.70
N THR A 103 -3.87 -6.45 -6.99
CA THR A 103 -2.86 -6.89 -6.03
C THR A 103 -1.64 -5.99 -6.12
N ALA A 104 -0.96 -5.77 -4.99
CA ALA A 104 0.25 -4.96 -4.93
C ALA A 104 1.18 -5.48 -3.83
N LEU A 105 2.49 -5.38 -4.07
CA LEU A 105 3.52 -5.61 -3.06
C LEU A 105 4.08 -4.25 -2.62
N THR A 106 3.57 -3.74 -1.50
CA THR A 106 4.00 -2.44 -0.95
C THR A 106 4.59 -2.60 0.44
N PRO A 107 5.59 -1.80 0.82
CA PRO A 107 5.83 -1.55 2.23
C PRO A 107 4.61 -0.88 2.87
N CYS A 108 4.33 -1.21 4.12
CA CYS A 108 3.26 -0.65 4.93
C CYS A 108 3.87 0.00 6.17
N PHE A 109 3.35 1.17 6.56
CA PHE A 109 3.93 2.00 7.61
C PHE A 109 2.96 2.23 8.75
#